data_AF-A0A5Q6S0Y4-F1
#
_entry.id   AF-A0A5Q6S0Y4-F1
#
_cell.length_a   1.000
_cell.length_b   1.000
_cell.length_c   1.000
_cell.angle_alpha   90.00
_cell.angle_beta   90.00
_cell.angle_gamma   90.00
#
_symmetry.space_group_name_H-M   'P 1'
#
loop_
_entity.id
_entity.type
_entity.pdbx_description
1 polymer ?
#
loop_
_entity_poly.entity_id
_entity_poly.type
_entity_poly.pdbx_seq_one_letter_code
_entity_poly.pdbx_strand_id
1 'polypeptide(L)' 'MPHTTRINDGPHHSPSRIRINHAAELYGCTPKTIRRMISRGEITGYKFGPRIILVSPEEIESVLRVIPTVSCDDA' A
#
# COMPACT_ATOMS: atom_id res chain seq x y z
N MET A 1 -33.67 13.92 -25.19
CA MET A 1 -32.38 13.51 -25.78
C MET A 1 -31.34 13.55 -24.65
N PRO A 2 -30.88 12.39 -24.15
CA PRO A 2 -30.00 12.32 -22.98
C PRO A 2 -28.59 12.83 -23.32
N HIS A 3 -28.05 13.68 -22.45
CA HIS A 3 -26.64 14.06 -22.44
C HIS A 3 -25.83 12.83 -21.99
N THR A 4 -25.20 12.14 -22.94
CA THR A 4 -24.17 11.13 -22.65
C THR A 4 -22.99 11.84 -21.99
N THR A 5 -22.86 11.73 -20.67
CA THR A 5 -21.67 12.18 -19.95
C THR A 5 -20.62 11.07 -20.02
N ARG A 6 -19.69 11.31 -20.95
CA ARG A 6 -18.26 10.99 -20.95
C ARG A 6 -17.77 10.05 -19.82
N ILE A 7 -17.38 8.84 -20.22
CA ILE A 7 -16.06 8.23 -19.96
C ILE A 7 -15.34 8.76 -18.71
N ASN A 8 -15.44 8.02 -17.60
CA ASN A 8 -14.38 8.02 -16.58
C ASN A 8 -13.21 7.20 -17.15
N ASP A 9 -12.42 7.85 -17.99
CA ASP A 9 -11.16 7.33 -18.49
C ASP A 9 -10.10 7.45 -17.38
N GLY A 10 -9.63 6.30 -16.90
CA GLY A 10 -8.41 6.16 -16.10
C GLY A 10 -8.62 6.13 -14.59
N PRO A 11 -7.78 5.39 -13.86
CA PRO A 11 -7.89 5.35 -12.42
C PRO A 11 -7.40 6.69 -11.86
N HIS A 12 -8.33 7.49 -11.35
CA HIS A 12 -8.01 8.65 -10.53
C HIS A 12 -7.46 8.16 -9.17
N HIS A 13 -6.23 7.63 -9.16
CA HIS A 13 -5.47 7.29 -7.95
C HIS A 13 -5.08 8.60 -7.25
N SER A 14 -6.06 9.27 -6.64
CA SER A 14 -5.75 10.22 -5.59
C SER A 14 -5.00 9.43 -4.51
N PRO A 15 -3.80 9.84 -4.07
CA PRO A 15 -3.03 9.05 -3.13
C PRO A 15 -3.79 9.00 -1.80
N SER A 16 -4.55 7.92 -1.61
CA SER A 16 -5.28 7.66 -0.37
C SER A 16 -4.25 7.31 0.70
N ARG A 17 -3.81 8.32 1.45
CA ARG A 17 -2.82 8.14 2.50
C ARG A 17 -3.54 7.77 3.78
N ILE A 18 -3.21 6.61 4.33
CA ILE A 18 -3.82 6.08 5.55
C ILE A 18 -2.82 6.09 6.71
N ARG A 19 -3.32 6.12 7.95
CA ARG A 19 -2.45 6.04 9.13
C ARG A 19 -1.81 4.66 9.21
N ILE A 20 -0.59 4.60 9.76
CA ILE A 20 0.13 3.33 9.99
C ILE A 20 -0.74 2.29 10.72
N ASN A 21 -1.50 2.70 11.74
CA ASN A 21 -2.34 1.76 12.52
C ASN A 21 -3.42 1.13 11.64
N HIS A 22 -4.02 1.90 10.73
CA HIS A 22 -5.04 1.40 9.83
C HIS A 22 -4.45 0.49 8.76
N ALA A 23 -3.29 0.85 8.20
CA ALA A 23 -2.56 -0.03 7.28
C ALA A 23 -2.20 -1.37 7.94
N ALA A 24 -1.78 -1.33 9.22
CA ALA A 24 -1.44 -2.53 9.97
C ALA A 24 -2.64 -3.47 10.11
N GLU A 25 -3.83 -2.93 10.41
CA GLU A 25 -5.08 -3.68 10.44
C GLU A 25 -5.44 -4.28 9.08
N LEU A 26 -5.34 -3.51 8.00
CA LEU A 26 -5.69 -3.95 6.64
C LEU A 26 -4.84 -5.13 6.17
N TYR A 27 -3.53 -5.08 6.40
CA TYR A 27 -2.61 -6.14 5.98
C TYR A 27 -2.36 -7.20 7.07
N GLY A 28 -3.09 -7.15 8.19
CA GLY A 28 -2.94 -8.12 9.28
C GLY A 28 -1.56 -8.13 9.94
N CYS A 29 -0.83 -7.02 9.90
CA CYS A 29 0.52 -6.91 10.47
C CYS A 29 0.54 -5.94 11.65
N THR A 30 1.69 -5.83 12.34
CA THR A 30 1.83 -4.87 13.45
C THR A 30 2.28 -3.50 12.92
N PRO A 31 1.90 -2.38 13.57
CA PRO A 31 2.44 -1.04 13.25
C PRO A 31 3.98 -0.99 13.28
N LYS A 32 4.61 -1.83 14.09
CA LYS A 32 6.07 -1.98 14.17
C LYS A 32 6.65 -2.55 12.88
N THR A 33 5.97 -3.50 12.23
CA THR A 33 6.35 -4.05 10.92
C THR A 33 6.39 -2.95 9.87
N ILE A 34 5.33 -2.15 9.77
CA ILE A 34 5.26 -1.03 8.82
C ILE A 34 6.37 -0.01 9.09
N ARG A 35 6.61 0.38 10.35
CA ARG A 35 7.73 1.26 10.71
C ARG A 35 9.09 0.69 10.33
N ARG A 36 9.27 -0.63 10.46
CA ARG A 36 10.50 -1.32 10.07
C ARG A 36 10.69 -1.28 8.56
N MET A 37 9.62 -1.50 7.78
CA MET A 37 9.66 -1.37 6.32
C MET A 37 10.02 0.05 5.88
N ILE A 38 9.43 1.08 6.52
CA ILE A 38 9.81 2.49 6.30
C ILE A 38 11.30 2.71 6.61
N SER A 39 11.77 2.19 7.75
CA SER A 39 13.17 2.38 8.17
C SER A 39 14.17 1.66 7.26
N ARG A 40 13.75 0.59 6.60
CA ARG A 40 14.54 -0.12 5.58
C ARG A 40 14.50 0.55 4.20
N GLY A 41 13.62 1.54 4.02
CA GLY A 41 13.39 2.17 2.71
C GLY A 41 12.58 1.31 1.75
N GLU A 42 11.86 0.30 2.24
CA GLU A 42 10.98 -0.53 1.41
C GLU A 42 9.69 0.22 1.02
N ILE A 43 9.20 1.13 1.88
CA ILE A 43 8.01 1.96 1.66
C ILE A 43 8.22 3.38 2.20
N THR A 44 7.49 4.35 1.65
CA THR A 44 7.60 5.75 2.02
C THR A 44 6.67 6.12 3.18
N GLY A 45 7.25 6.64 4.26
CA GLY A 45 6.50 7.20 5.38
C GLY A 45 6.30 8.71 5.24
N TYR A 46 5.05 9.17 5.21
CA TYR A 46 4.71 10.59 5.18
C TYR A 46 4.41 11.09 6.60
N LYS A 47 5.16 12.06 7.11
CA LYS A 47 4.83 12.68 8.40
C LYS A 47 3.67 13.67 8.22
N PHE A 48 2.63 13.49 9.01
CA PHE A 48 1.51 14.42 9.12
C PHE A 48 1.51 15.02 10.54
N GLY A 49 2.25 16.13 10.70
CA GLY A 49 2.43 16.76 12.00
C GLY A 49 3.41 16.02 12.93
N PRO A 50 3.37 16.27 14.25
CA PRO A 50 4.45 15.89 15.16
C PRO A 50 4.50 14.40 15.50
N ARG A 51 3.38 13.67 15.38
CA ARG A 51 3.28 12.26 15.82
C ARG A 51 2.59 11.31 14.84
N ILE A 52 1.92 11.83 13.81
CA ILE A 52 1.16 10.99 12.88
C ILE A 52 2.05 10.69 11.68
N ILE A 53 2.10 9.42 11.30
CA ILE A 53 2.74 8.97 10.07
C ILE A 53 1.65 8.32 9.22
N LEU A 54 1.62 8.72 7.97
CA LEU A 54 0.76 8.21 6.92
C LEU A 54 1.60 7.36 5.96
N VAL A 55 0.97 6.37 5.36
CA VAL A 55 1.54 5.47 4.36
C VAL A 55 0.59 5.35 3.19
N SER A 56 1.12 5.07 2.01
CA SER A 56 0.31 4.78 0.82
C SER A 56 0.03 3.27 0.76
N PRO A 57 -1.23 2.82 0.72
CA PRO A 57 -1.57 1.41 0.58
C PRO A 57 -1.14 0.86 -0.79
N GLU A 58 -1.22 1.66 -1.84
CA GLU A 58 -0.78 1.29 -3.20
C GLU A 58 0.73 1.00 -3.26
N GLU A 59 1.52 1.75 -2.48
CA GLU A 59 2.95 1.49 -2.37
C GLU A 59 3.21 0.17 -1.65
N ILE A 60 2.47 -0.11 -0.56
CA ILE A 60 2.56 -1.40 0.16
C ILE A 60 2.20 -2.55 -0.78
N GLU A 61 1.14 -2.43 -1.56
CA GLU A 61 0.72 -3.43 -2.56
C GLU A 61 1.79 -3.65 -3.63
N SER A 62 2.48 -2.60 -4.06
CA SER A 62 3.56 -2.70 -5.04
C SER A 62 4.78 -3.46 -4.52
N VAL A 63 5.01 -3.48 -3.20
CA VAL A 63 6.13 -4.25 -2.59
C VAL A 63 5.74 -5.67 -2.21
N LEU A 64 4.43 -6.00 -2.20
CA LEU A 64 3.98 -7.36 -1.92
C LEU A 64 4.56 -8.31 -2.96
N ARG A 65 5.38 -9.26 -2.49
CA ARG A 65 5.91 -10.33 -3.32
C ARG A 65 5.24 -11.64 -2.95
N VAL A 66 4.77 -12.34 -3.96
CA VAL A 66 4.34 -13.73 -3.84
C VAL A 66 5.54 -14.55 -3.38
N ILE A 67 5.37 -15.35 -2.34
CA ILE A 67 6.36 -16.34 -1.95
C ILE A 67 6.16 -17.53 -2.90
N PRO A 68 7.11 -17.83 -3.80
CA PRO A 68 6.97 -18.97 -4.69
C PRO A 68 6.95 -20.24 -3.85
N THR A 69 5.90 -21.03 -3.99
CA THR A 69 5.91 -22.42 -3.52
C THR A 69 6.77 -23.18 -4.51
N VAL A 70 7.95 -23.63 -4.09
CA VAL A 70 8.79 -24.50 -4.90
C VAL A 70 7.97 -25.74 -5.30
N SER A 71 7.64 -25.86 -6.59
CA SER A 71 7.39 -27.17 -7.17
C SER A 71 8.76 -27.82 -7.30
N CYS A 72 8.99 -28.81 -6.45
CA CYS A 72 10.12 -29.73 -6.52
C CYS A 72 9.98 -30.50 -7.85
N ASP A 73 10.50 -29.95 -8.94
CA ASP A 73 10.77 -30.68 -10.17
C ASP A 73 12.27 -31.00 -10.14
N ASP A 74 12.61 -32.08 -9.42
CA ASP A 74 13.92 -32.68 -9.49
C ASP A 74 13.96 -33.59 -10.73
N ALA A 75 14.81 -33.21 -11.68
CA ALA A 75 15.14 -33.96 -12.89
C ALA A 75 16.23 -35.02 -12.66
#